data_AF-S7RI13-F1
#
_entry.id   AF-S7RI13-F1
#
_cell.length_a   1.000
_cell.length_b   1.000
_cell.length_c   1.000
_cell.angle_alpha   90.00
_cell.angle_beta   90.00
_cell.angle_gamma   90.00
#
_symmetry.space_group_name_H-M   'P 1'
#
loop_
_entity.id
_entity.type
_entity.pdbx_description
1 polymer ?
#
loop_
_entity_poly.entity_id
_entity_poly.type
_entity_poly.pdbx_seq_one_letter_code
_entity_poly.pdbx_strand_id
1 'polypeptide(L)'
;MGVLGLVPFLQKICPQVVQTLPNRLRHLSGKTIVLDGTLITQRLHFAPAPHRYRHVLGWYRLVRELRNSEVRAICVFDGKERSGAKRLEIERRRHIRKIDAARASVEVDRFQRLKKLKRLLNACRGLEAAQREQATSTLRRLIAEIPDSAIASSVVPPSQAVSSDISSGWPLRSPATSQEGSLYEFLEDRHIEEALNDQASVTSSNAQADAWLKDFLMPAEQTEPSISSEAIPDALAALYLDYRRSIPTVQSLMSMASNATAAHTPSATTDVTEVSSEYAMSKSQHQLMLDEGKVWLDLADFNPDPREEGMNDQNLISLAERSQFVSQSYERRCNPPTAETYKESQLILRAMGVPCVESSGPYEAEALASSLVIHGYADYVATEDTDVLVYEAPMIRNITSRKDPLVLLSGSEIRSVLHLDRSSYIDFVLLLGTDFSQRIKNVGPHRALKFIRQHGSIEGVIEHEKQFPPRVAPQAYLQQVQVARLAFTTLPPLPDPEELRQKEWDNAQVRSLLERFGLLRATAAYFLDDWDYQEALAGNYFNDKPSSL
;
A
#
# COMPACT_ATOMS: atom_id res chain seq x y z
N MET A 1 -1.38 -11.22 -1.86
CA MET A 1 -2.68 -11.45 -1.16
C MET A 1 -2.96 -12.96 -1.07
N GLY A 2 -3.64 -13.41 -0.01
CA GLY A 2 -4.00 -14.81 0.23
C GLY A 2 -2.91 -15.68 0.88
N VAL A 3 -2.92 -16.97 0.59
CA VAL A 3 -2.05 -18.01 1.18
C VAL A 3 -0.55 -17.76 0.97
N LEU A 4 0.17 -17.54 2.08
CA LEU A 4 1.58 -17.16 2.04
C LEU A 4 2.50 -18.26 1.50
N GLY A 5 3.24 -17.93 0.43
CA GLY A 5 4.30 -18.79 -0.12
C GLY A 5 3.79 -20.05 -0.83
N LEU A 6 2.48 -20.18 -1.04
CA LEU A 6 1.88 -21.33 -1.72
C LEU A 6 2.35 -21.41 -3.18
N VAL A 7 2.20 -20.34 -3.96
CA VAL A 7 2.52 -20.37 -5.40
C VAL A 7 4.00 -20.68 -5.68
N PRO A 8 4.99 -20.02 -5.03
CA PRO A 8 6.40 -20.40 -5.20
C PRO A 8 6.71 -21.84 -4.79
N PHE A 9 6.00 -22.37 -3.79
CA PHE A 9 6.10 -23.77 -3.39
C PHE A 9 5.56 -24.71 -4.49
N LEU A 10 4.39 -24.39 -5.06
CA LEU A 10 3.78 -25.18 -6.13
C LEU A 10 4.65 -25.19 -7.39
N GLN A 11 5.18 -24.04 -7.81
CA GLN A 11 6.10 -23.95 -8.96
C GLN A 11 7.33 -24.87 -8.79
N LYS A 12 7.83 -25.00 -7.57
CA LYS A 12 9.01 -25.83 -7.28
C LYS A 12 8.69 -27.32 -7.15
N ILE A 13 7.58 -27.67 -6.52
CA ILE A 13 7.27 -29.06 -6.12
C ILE A 13 6.31 -29.75 -7.08
N CYS A 14 5.37 -29.01 -7.65
CA CYS A 14 4.39 -29.52 -8.59
C CYS A 14 4.15 -28.53 -9.76
N PRO A 15 5.16 -28.24 -10.58
CA PRO A 15 5.05 -27.27 -11.67
C PRO A 15 3.91 -27.58 -12.65
N GLN A 16 3.51 -28.85 -12.78
CA GLN A 16 2.41 -29.29 -13.63
C GLN A 16 1.04 -28.69 -13.28
N VAL A 17 0.84 -28.23 -12.03
CA VAL A 17 -0.43 -27.59 -11.62
C VAL A 17 -0.48 -26.12 -12.03
N VAL A 18 0.66 -25.55 -12.42
CA VAL A 18 0.81 -24.14 -12.84
C VAL A 18 0.78 -24.10 -14.36
N GLN A 19 -0.40 -23.87 -14.94
CA GLN A 19 -0.59 -23.92 -16.38
C GLN A 19 -0.52 -22.51 -16.98
N THR A 20 0.40 -22.28 -17.91
CA THR A 20 0.54 -21.00 -18.61
C THR A 20 -0.30 -21.00 -19.88
N LEU A 21 -1.09 -19.94 -20.11
CA LEU A 21 -1.93 -19.80 -21.31
C LEU A 21 -1.23 -18.90 -22.37
N PRO A 22 -0.61 -19.49 -23.43
CA PRO A 22 0.25 -18.75 -24.36
C PRO A 22 -0.50 -17.73 -25.22
N ASN A 23 -1.80 -17.92 -25.44
CA ASN A 23 -2.66 -17.02 -26.21
C ASN A 23 -3.58 -16.16 -25.33
N ARG A 24 -3.21 -15.95 -24.05
CA ARG A 24 -3.95 -15.17 -23.04
C ARG A 24 -5.46 -15.47 -23.09
N LEU A 25 -6.29 -14.43 -23.30
CA LEU A 25 -7.74 -14.50 -23.30
C LEU A 25 -8.32 -15.28 -24.48
N ARG A 26 -7.62 -15.38 -25.61
CA ARG A 26 -8.11 -16.16 -26.77
C ARG A 26 -8.18 -17.66 -26.45
N HIS A 27 -7.40 -18.14 -25.49
CA HIS A 27 -7.51 -19.52 -25.00
C HIS A 27 -8.82 -19.78 -24.24
N LEU A 28 -9.48 -18.71 -23.79
CA LEU A 28 -10.73 -18.76 -23.02
C LEU A 28 -11.96 -18.44 -23.89
N SER A 29 -11.84 -18.49 -25.21
CA SER A 29 -12.95 -18.19 -26.13
C SER A 29 -14.19 -19.02 -25.79
N GLY A 30 -15.35 -18.37 -25.65
CA GLY A 30 -16.61 -19.00 -25.28
C GLY A 30 -16.78 -19.31 -23.79
N LYS A 31 -15.75 -19.09 -22.97
CA LYS A 31 -15.79 -19.30 -21.52
C LYS A 31 -16.41 -18.11 -20.79
N THR A 32 -16.95 -18.38 -19.60
CA THR A 32 -17.37 -17.35 -18.66
C THR A 32 -16.38 -17.28 -17.52
N ILE A 33 -15.88 -16.09 -17.22
CA ILE A 33 -14.99 -15.87 -16.07
C ILE A 33 -15.66 -14.97 -15.02
N VAL A 34 -15.39 -15.24 -13.76
CA VAL A 34 -15.77 -14.35 -12.66
C VAL A 34 -14.59 -13.46 -12.30
N LEU A 35 -14.76 -12.16 -12.39
CA LEU A 35 -13.76 -11.16 -12.06
C LEU A 35 -13.96 -10.74 -10.60
N ASP A 36 -12.89 -10.79 -9.81
CA ASP A 36 -12.84 -10.17 -8.49
C ASP A 36 -12.79 -8.65 -8.66
N GLY A 37 -13.98 -8.05 -8.67
CA GLY A 37 -14.21 -6.64 -8.94
C GLY A 37 -13.55 -5.73 -7.91
N THR A 38 -13.53 -6.12 -6.63
CA THR A 38 -12.85 -5.34 -5.61
C THR A 38 -11.35 -5.31 -5.87
N LEU A 39 -10.70 -6.48 -5.95
CA LEU A 39 -9.24 -6.55 -6.06
C LEU A 39 -8.74 -5.99 -7.39
N ILE A 40 -9.43 -6.28 -8.50
CA ILE A 40 -9.07 -5.73 -9.82
C ILE A 40 -9.23 -4.21 -9.81
N THR A 41 -10.30 -3.66 -9.21
CA THR A 41 -10.45 -2.20 -9.09
C THR A 41 -9.32 -1.59 -8.27
N GLN A 42 -8.93 -2.22 -7.16
CA GLN A 42 -7.78 -1.76 -6.36
C GLN A 42 -6.49 -1.74 -7.19
N ARG A 43 -6.21 -2.81 -7.95
CA ARG A 43 -5.04 -2.89 -8.83
C ARG A 43 -5.07 -1.82 -9.93
N LEU A 44 -6.22 -1.60 -10.55
CA LEU A 44 -6.36 -0.59 -11.59
C LEU A 44 -6.27 0.85 -11.04
N HIS A 45 -6.69 1.09 -9.81
CA HIS A 45 -6.53 2.39 -9.13
C HIS A 45 -5.06 2.74 -8.89
N PHE A 46 -4.24 1.75 -8.55
CA PHE A 46 -2.80 1.93 -8.35
C PHE A 46 -1.97 1.81 -9.63
N ALA A 47 -2.59 1.54 -10.78
CA ALA A 47 -1.91 1.47 -12.06
C ALA A 47 -1.14 2.78 -12.36
N PRO A 48 0.05 2.69 -12.98
CA PRO A 48 0.89 3.85 -13.33
C PRO A 48 0.33 4.56 -14.58
N ALA A 49 -0.94 4.94 -14.53
CA ALA A 49 -1.62 5.71 -15.56
C ALA A 49 -1.86 7.13 -15.06
N PRO A 50 -1.49 8.17 -15.83
CA PRO A 50 -1.51 9.57 -15.42
C PRO A 50 -2.92 10.18 -15.43
N HIS A 51 -3.88 9.50 -14.82
CA HIS A 51 -5.29 9.92 -14.86
C HIS A 51 -6.02 9.58 -13.56
N ARG A 52 -6.85 10.51 -13.08
CA ARG A 52 -7.66 10.32 -11.86
C ARG A 52 -8.57 9.09 -11.97
N TYR A 53 -9.29 8.98 -13.09
CA TYR A 53 -10.20 7.86 -13.39
C TYR A 53 -9.53 6.69 -14.12
N ARG A 54 -8.24 6.42 -13.83
CA ARG A 54 -7.49 5.33 -14.45
C ARG A 54 -8.13 3.95 -14.26
N HIS A 55 -8.83 3.74 -13.15
CA HIS A 55 -9.57 2.51 -12.88
C HIS A 55 -10.71 2.30 -13.89
N VAL A 56 -11.46 3.35 -14.25
CA VAL A 56 -12.50 3.31 -15.30
C VAL A 56 -11.89 2.94 -16.65
N LEU A 57 -10.76 3.57 -17.00
CA LEU A 57 -10.05 3.28 -18.24
C LEU A 57 -9.52 1.84 -18.27
N GLY A 58 -8.99 1.35 -17.15
CA GLY A 58 -8.53 -0.02 -16.99
C GLY A 58 -9.65 -1.04 -17.21
N TRP A 59 -10.80 -0.84 -16.58
CA TRP A 59 -11.98 -1.68 -16.78
C TRP A 59 -12.48 -1.66 -18.22
N TYR A 60 -12.56 -0.46 -18.82
CA TYR A 60 -12.92 -0.31 -20.22
C TYR A 60 -12.00 -1.12 -21.16
N ARG A 61 -10.68 -1.08 -20.92
CA ARG A 61 -9.71 -1.82 -21.72
C ARG A 61 -9.83 -3.33 -21.52
N LEU A 62 -9.94 -3.78 -20.27
CA LEU A 62 -10.04 -5.20 -19.92
C LEU A 62 -11.31 -5.83 -20.52
N VAL A 63 -12.48 -5.23 -20.30
CA VAL A 63 -13.75 -5.78 -20.80
C VAL A 63 -13.83 -5.74 -22.33
N ARG A 64 -13.22 -4.74 -22.98
CA ARG A 64 -13.08 -4.73 -24.45
C ARG A 64 -12.21 -5.89 -24.93
N GLU A 65 -11.12 -6.21 -24.24
CA GLU A 65 -10.24 -7.33 -24.57
C GLU A 65 -10.94 -8.69 -24.40
N LEU A 66 -11.71 -8.84 -23.32
CA LEU A 66 -12.57 -10.01 -23.08
C LEU A 66 -13.59 -10.19 -24.20
N ARG A 67 -14.32 -9.12 -24.56
CA ARG A 67 -15.29 -9.15 -25.66
C ARG A 67 -14.66 -9.52 -27.00
N ASN A 68 -13.50 -8.94 -27.32
CA ASN A 68 -12.75 -9.25 -28.55
C ASN A 68 -12.24 -10.69 -28.60
N SER A 69 -12.14 -11.34 -27.45
CA SER A 69 -11.72 -12.74 -27.31
C SER A 69 -12.91 -13.68 -27.06
N GLU A 70 -14.14 -13.19 -27.23
CA GLU A 70 -15.39 -13.93 -27.00
C GLU A 70 -15.50 -14.55 -25.59
N VAL A 71 -14.92 -13.87 -24.60
CA VAL A 71 -14.99 -14.28 -23.18
C VAL A 71 -16.11 -13.51 -22.50
N ARG A 72 -17.01 -14.23 -21.83
CA ARG A 72 -18.08 -13.65 -21.00
C ARG A 72 -17.54 -13.38 -19.61
N ALA A 73 -18.08 -12.36 -18.95
CA ALA A 73 -17.61 -11.95 -17.63
C ALA A 73 -18.76 -11.69 -16.67
N ILE A 74 -18.55 -12.03 -15.41
CA ILE A 74 -19.36 -11.63 -14.26
C ILE A 74 -18.42 -10.94 -13.27
N CYS A 75 -18.79 -9.78 -12.74
CA CYS A 75 -17.94 -9.06 -11.78
C CYS A 75 -18.55 -9.14 -10.39
N VAL A 76 -17.76 -9.60 -9.41
CA VAL A 76 -18.18 -9.72 -8.01
C VAL A 76 -17.48 -8.66 -7.18
N PHE A 77 -18.22 -7.90 -6.39
CA PHE A 77 -17.70 -6.93 -5.44
C PHE A 77 -18.01 -7.36 -4.00
N ASP A 78 -17.20 -6.87 -3.05
CA ASP A 78 -17.45 -7.11 -1.63
C ASP A 78 -18.77 -6.51 -1.18
N GLY A 79 -19.42 -7.22 -0.26
CA GLY A 79 -20.64 -6.77 0.39
C GLY A 79 -20.43 -5.64 1.38
N LYS A 80 -21.55 -5.05 1.83
CA LYS A 80 -21.56 -4.05 2.91
C LYS A 80 -21.25 -4.67 4.27
N GLU A 81 -21.66 -5.92 4.47
CA GLU A 81 -21.39 -6.70 5.68
C GLU A 81 -20.02 -7.36 5.56
N ARG A 82 -19.21 -7.25 6.62
CA ARG A 82 -17.85 -7.80 6.64
C ARG A 82 -17.75 -8.94 7.65
N SER A 83 -16.99 -9.97 7.31
CA SER A 83 -16.74 -11.07 8.22
C SER A 83 -16.07 -10.60 9.52
N GLY A 84 -16.63 -11.00 10.66
CA GLY A 84 -16.00 -10.79 11.96
C GLY A 84 -14.61 -11.45 12.07
N ALA A 85 -14.35 -12.46 11.24
CA ALA A 85 -13.12 -13.22 11.24
C ALA A 85 -11.89 -12.43 10.70
N LYS A 86 -12.10 -11.43 9.83
CA LYS A 86 -11.02 -10.54 9.34
C LYS A 86 -10.86 -9.24 10.14
N ARG A 87 -11.54 -9.07 11.29
CA ARG A 87 -11.42 -7.85 12.12
C ARG A 87 -9.98 -7.54 12.52
N LEU A 88 -9.23 -8.56 12.91
CA LEU A 88 -7.83 -8.43 13.30
C LEU A 88 -6.97 -7.91 12.13
N GLU A 89 -7.18 -8.44 10.93
CA GLU A 89 -6.46 -8.00 9.73
C GLU A 89 -6.85 -6.56 9.35
N ILE A 90 -8.12 -6.17 9.50
CA ILE A 90 -8.58 -4.79 9.25
C ILE A 90 -7.92 -3.81 10.23
N GLU A 91 -7.92 -4.13 11.52
CA GLU A 91 -7.29 -3.29 12.55
C GLU A 91 -5.78 -3.14 12.28
N ARG A 92 -5.12 -4.22 11.86
CA ARG A 92 -3.71 -4.19 11.43
C ARG A 92 -3.49 -3.27 10.24
N ARG A 93 -4.27 -3.42 9.16
CA ARG A 93 -4.16 -2.56 7.96
C ARG A 93 -4.42 -1.10 8.29
N ARG A 94 -5.34 -0.80 9.20
CA ARG A 94 -5.57 0.58 9.69
C ARG A 94 -4.34 1.12 10.42
N HIS A 95 -3.72 0.32 11.28
CA HIS A 95 -2.51 0.72 11.99
C HIS A 95 -1.34 1.00 11.03
N ILE A 96 -1.10 0.11 10.06
CA ILE A 96 -0.07 0.29 9.02
C ILE A 96 -0.32 1.56 8.23
N ARG A 97 -1.56 1.84 7.84
CA ARG A 97 -1.92 3.09 7.14
C ARG A 97 -1.63 4.34 7.97
N LYS A 98 -1.86 4.33 9.28
CA LYS A 98 -1.51 5.45 10.16
C LYS A 98 0.00 5.69 10.16
N ILE A 99 0.79 4.62 10.22
CA ILE A 99 2.25 4.70 10.15
C ILE A 99 2.71 5.21 8.78
N ASP A 100 2.17 4.68 7.68
CA ASP A 100 2.54 5.11 6.33
C ASP A 100 2.14 6.57 6.06
N ALA A 101 1.02 7.05 6.59
CA ALA A 101 0.63 8.45 6.51
C ALA A 101 1.59 9.37 7.27
N ALA A 102 2.01 8.99 8.48
CA ALA A 102 3.02 9.71 9.24
C ALA A 102 4.38 9.71 8.54
N ARG A 103 4.73 8.62 7.85
CA ARG A 103 5.94 8.56 7.03
C ARG A 103 5.84 9.43 5.78
N ALA A 104 4.66 9.49 5.16
CA ALA A 104 4.37 10.32 4.00
C ALA A 104 4.58 11.80 4.31
N SER A 105 4.02 12.29 5.42
CA SER A 105 4.11 13.70 5.80
C SER A 105 5.56 14.16 5.99
N VAL A 106 6.38 13.34 6.63
CA VAL A 106 7.82 13.64 6.82
C VAL A 106 8.55 13.81 5.49
N GLU A 107 8.25 12.99 4.48
CA GLU A 107 8.89 13.13 3.16
C GLU A 107 8.39 14.34 2.38
N VAL A 108 7.09 14.66 2.50
CA VAL A 108 6.52 15.88 1.89
C VAL A 108 7.22 17.10 2.49
N ASP A 109 7.34 17.17 3.82
CA ASP A 109 8.01 18.27 4.53
C ASP A 109 9.49 18.36 4.16
N ARG A 110 10.19 17.22 4.06
CA ARG A 110 11.58 17.17 3.60
C ARG A 110 11.71 17.72 2.18
N PHE A 111 10.91 17.24 1.24
CA PHE A 111 10.98 17.69 -0.15
C PHE A 111 10.73 19.19 -0.28
N GLN A 112 9.73 19.72 0.43
CA GLN A 112 9.47 21.17 0.48
C GLN A 112 10.65 21.94 1.07
N ARG A 113 11.26 21.43 2.14
CA ARG A 113 12.45 22.03 2.76
C ARG A 113 13.66 22.03 1.81
N LEU A 114 13.91 20.94 1.09
CA LEU A 114 14.98 20.85 0.09
C LEU A 114 14.75 21.81 -1.08
N LYS A 115 13.49 21.97 -1.54
CA LYS A 115 13.12 22.94 -2.57
C LYS A 115 13.39 24.38 -2.11
N LYS A 116 12.99 24.73 -0.90
CA LYS A 116 13.28 26.05 -0.29
C LYS A 116 14.80 26.26 -0.11
N LEU A 117 15.52 25.23 0.34
CA LEU A 117 16.97 25.29 0.50
C LEU A 117 17.67 25.54 -0.84
N LYS A 118 17.30 24.82 -1.90
CA LYS A 118 17.86 25.04 -3.25
C LYS A 118 17.66 26.48 -3.72
N ARG A 119 16.46 27.05 -3.51
CA ARG A 119 16.15 28.44 -3.83
C ARG A 119 17.04 29.42 -3.05
N LEU A 120 17.21 29.21 -1.74
CA LEU A 120 18.09 30.04 -0.92
C LEU A 120 19.55 29.94 -1.35
N LEU A 121 20.05 28.74 -1.66
CA LEU A 121 21.42 28.57 -2.15
C LEU A 121 21.66 29.29 -3.47
N ASN A 122 20.69 29.29 -4.38
CA ASN A 122 20.75 30.08 -5.61
C ASN A 122 20.79 31.59 -5.31
N ALA A 123 19.99 32.08 -4.35
CA ALA A 123 20.02 33.48 -3.93
C ALA A 123 21.36 33.85 -3.26
N CYS A 124 21.94 32.95 -2.46
CA CYS A 124 23.25 33.14 -1.81
C CYS A 124 24.40 33.34 -2.80
N ARG A 125 24.30 32.81 -4.03
CA ARG A 125 25.32 32.98 -5.08
C ARG A 125 25.48 34.43 -5.52
N GLY A 126 24.43 35.24 -5.39
CA GLY A 126 24.45 36.67 -5.72
C GLY A 126 24.95 37.58 -4.59
N LEU A 127 25.28 37.03 -3.41
CA LEU A 127 25.62 37.81 -2.22
C LEU A 127 27.12 38.15 -2.12
N GLU A 128 27.39 39.30 -1.50
CA GLU A 128 28.74 39.70 -1.11
C GLU A 128 29.34 38.74 -0.05
N ALA A 129 30.66 38.67 0.02
CA ALA A 129 31.36 37.74 0.92
C ALA A 129 30.99 37.95 2.41
N ALA A 130 30.74 39.18 2.84
CA ALA A 130 30.34 39.50 4.21
C ALA A 130 28.96 38.95 4.57
N GLN A 131 28.00 39.04 3.65
CA GLN A 131 26.63 38.53 3.84
C GLN A 131 26.61 37.00 3.83
N ARG A 132 27.46 36.37 3.00
CA ARG A 132 27.66 34.92 3.01
C ARG A 132 28.22 34.43 4.34
N GLU A 133 29.21 35.13 4.89
CA GLU A 133 29.80 34.77 6.19
C GLU A 133 28.82 34.99 7.35
N GLN A 134 27.96 36.00 7.28
CA GLN A 134 26.89 36.20 8.26
C GLN A 134 25.87 35.04 8.23
N ALA A 135 25.50 34.57 7.04
CA ALA A 135 24.58 33.44 6.89
C ALA A 135 25.19 32.12 7.41
N THR A 136 26.44 31.81 7.04
CA THR A 136 27.13 30.59 7.48
C THR A 136 27.46 30.62 8.97
N SER A 137 27.90 31.76 9.52
CA SER A 137 28.17 31.88 10.96
C SER A 137 26.93 31.69 11.83
N THR A 138 25.77 32.21 11.39
CA THR A 138 24.49 31.98 12.07
C THR A 138 24.14 30.49 12.08
N LEU A 139 24.33 29.80 10.95
CA LEU A 139 24.10 28.36 10.83
C LEU A 139 25.08 27.54 11.69
N ARG A 140 26.39 27.85 11.65
CA ARG A 140 27.42 27.20 12.49
C ARG A 140 27.09 27.33 13.98
N ARG A 141 26.65 28.51 14.42
CA ARG A 141 26.22 28.73 15.80
C ARG A 141 25.03 27.85 16.17
N LEU A 142 24.00 27.78 15.32
CA LEU A 142 22.82 26.93 15.57
C LEU A 142 23.16 25.43 15.59
N ILE A 143 24.09 24.98 14.75
CA ILE A 143 24.59 23.61 14.76
C ILE A 143 25.35 23.31 16.05
N ALA A 144 26.13 24.26 16.56
CA ALA A 144 26.90 24.10 17.80
C ALA A 144 26.05 24.21 19.09
N GLU A 145 25.01 25.06 19.10
CA GLU A 145 24.20 25.37 20.29
C GLU A 145 23.13 24.32 20.62
N ILE A 146 22.68 23.52 19.64
CA ILE A 146 21.60 22.53 19.84
C ILE A 146 22.16 21.11 19.69
N PRO A 147 22.76 20.51 20.73
CA PRO A 147 23.14 19.09 20.70
C PRO A 147 21.89 18.20 20.58
N ASP A 148 22.03 17.05 19.92
CA ASP A 148 20.94 16.08 19.65
C ASP A 148 20.12 15.68 20.89
N SER A 149 20.70 15.83 22.09
CA SER A 149 20.06 15.51 23.36
C SER A 149 18.98 16.51 23.82
N ALA A 150 18.95 17.74 23.31
CA ALA A 150 18.07 18.81 23.80
C ALA A 150 16.63 18.78 23.23
N ILE A 151 16.36 17.93 22.24
CA ILE A 151 15.11 17.96 21.46
C ILE A 151 14.09 16.90 21.95
N ALA A 152 14.53 15.90 22.71
CA ALA A 152 13.64 14.88 23.29
C ALA A 152 12.64 15.46 24.34
N SER A 153 12.87 16.67 24.85
CA SER A 153 12.09 17.26 25.95
C SER A 153 11.05 18.31 25.54
N SER A 154 10.92 18.66 24.26
CA SER A 154 9.98 19.72 23.79
C SER A 154 8.87 19.22 22.86
N VAL A 155 8.40 18.00 23.07
CA VAL A 155 7.14 17.54 22.47
C VAL A 155 5.98 18.21 23.20
N VAL A 156 5.55 19.37 22.70
CA VAL A 156 4.21 19.91 22.95
C VAL A 156 3.49 20.00 21.59
N PRO A 157 2.30 19.41 21.44
CA PRO A 157 1.55 19.49 20.19
C PRO A 157 1.08 20.93 19.92
N PRO A 158 0.89 21.33 18.67
CA PRO A 158 0.54 22.71 18.34
C PRO A 158 -0.94 22.95 18.65
N SER A 159 -1.25 23.58 19.77
CA SER A 159 -2.34 24.56 19.85
C SER A 159 -2.22 25.37 21.12
N GLN A 160 -2.17 26.70 20.98
CA GLN A 160 -2.95 27.69 21.72
C GLN A 160 -2.32 29.06 21.51
N ALA A 161 -2.86 29.79 20.54
CA ALA A 161 -2.80 31.23 20.55
C ALA A 161 -3.53 31.73 21.80
N VAL A 162 -2.88 32.67 22.49
CA VAL A 162 -3.33 33.32 23.71
C VAL A 162 -4.59 34.16 23.45
N SER A 163 -5.66 33.94 24.21
CA SER A 163 -6.64 34.99 24.55
C SER A 163 -7.23 34.77 25.95
N SER A 164 -6.76 35.61 26.88
CA SER A 164 -7.37 36.18 28.11
C SER A 164 -8.61 35.56 28.79
N ASP A 165 -8.45 35.39 30.12
CA ASP A 165 -9.38 35.65 31.23
C ASP A 165 -10.74 34.90 31.35
N ILE A 166 -10.91 34.12 32.44
CA ILE A 166 -11.63 34.51 33.67
C ILE A 166 -11.63 33.36 34.70
N SER A 167 -11.40 33.76 35.95
CA SER A 167 -11.44 33.05 37.24
C SER A 167 -12.75 32.30 37.57
N SER A 168 -12.65 31.12 38.20
CA SER A 168 -13.13 30.83 39.59
C SER A 168 -13.50 29.35 39.84
N GLY A 169 -13.08 28.79 41.01
CA GLY A 169 -13.83 27.73 41.72
C GLY A 169 -13.14 26.38 41.98
N TRP A 170 -12.39 26.26 43.08
CA TRP A 170 -12.05 25.01 43.81
C TRP A 170 -13.27 24.51 44.68
N PRO A 171 -13.30 23.36 45.43
CA PRO A 171 -12.21 22.44 45.85
C PRO A 171 -12.49 20.88 45.99
N LEU A 172 -11.38 20.13 46.18
CA LEU A 172 -11.14 18.92 47.04
C LEU A 172 -11.91 17.58 46.90
N ARG A 173 -11.21 16.49 46.50
CA ARG A 173 -10.62 15.41 47.37
C ARG A 173 -10.14 14.18 46.57
N SER A 174 -8.92 13.73 46.82
CA SER A 174 -8.35 12.39 46.47
C SER A 174 -8.69 11.36 47.58
N PRO A 175 -8.46 10.01 47.45
CA PRO A 175 -7.18 9.42 47.04
C PRO A 175 -7.21 8.19 46.10
N ALA A 176 -6.16 8.12 45.27
CA ALA A 176 -5.37 6.95 44.87
C ALA A 176 -6.08 5.64 44.50
N THR A 177 -6.16 5.38 43.19
CA THR A 177 -5.86 4.06 42.62
C THR A 177 -5.00 4.24 41.38
N SER A 178 -3.83 3.60 41.40
CA SER A 178 -2.87 3.53 40.31
C SER A 178 -3.48 2.78 39.12
N GLN A 179 -3.90 3.51 38.10
CA GLN A 179 -4.12 2.99 36.75
C GLN A 179 -3.04 3.57 35.84
N GLU A 180 -2.14 2.72 35.40
CA GLU A 180 -1.34 2.95 34.20
C GLU A 180 -2.31 2.99 33.00
N GLY A 181 -2.73 4.19 32.64
CA GLY A 181 -3.46 4.44 31.40
C GLY A 181 -2.54 4.20 30.21
N SER A 182 -2.96 3.29 29.34
CA SER A 182 -2.32 2.98 28.06
C SER A 182 -2.20 4.27 27.22
N LEU A 183 -0.97 4.60 26.81
CA LEU A 183 -0.59 5.74 25.94
C LEU A 183 -1.26 5.75 24.54
N TYR A 184 -2.23 4.86 24.29
CA TYR A 184 -2.88 4.65 23.00
C TYR A 184 -4.14 5.50 22.76
N GLU A 185 -4.59 6.29 23.74
CA GLU A 185 -5.90 6.96 23.67
C GLU A 185 -5.84 8.48 23.37
N PHE A 186 -4.65 9.05 23.12
CA PHE A 186 -4.44 10.51 23.06
C PHE A 186 -4.19 11.13 21.68
N LEU A 187 -4.30 10.38 20.58
CA LEU A 187 -4.24 10.96 19.22
C LEU A 187 -5.67 11.17 18.71
N GLU A 188 -6.24 12.32 19.05
CA GLU A 188 -7.61 12.74 18.73
C GLU A 188 -7.93 12.73 17.22
N ASP A 189 -9.14 12.27 16.91
CA ASP A 189 -9.72 12.03 15.58
C ASP A 189 -10.01 13.28 14.72
N ARG A 190 -9.69 14.51 15.15
CA ARG A 190 -10.07 15.72 14.39
C ARG A 190 -9.05 16.20 13.37
N HIS A 191 -7.76 16.03 13.62
CA HIS A 191 -6.72 16.53 12.71
C HIS A 191 -6.52 15.67 11.45
N ILE A 192 -7.05 14.44 11.46
CA ILE A 192 -6.99 13.54 10.31
C ILE A 192 -8.02 13.96 9.24
N GLU A 193 -9.20 14.45 9.63
CA GLU A 193 -10.21 14.89 8.66
C GLU A 193 -9.81 16.18 7.92
N GLU A 194 -9.13 17.13 8.58
CA GLU A 194 -8.64 18.35 7.93
C GLU A 194 -7.48 18.06 6.95
N ALA A 195 -6.51 17.21 7.34
CA ALA A 195 -5.40 16.82 6.45
C ALA A 195 -5.85 15.98 5.24
N LEU A 196 -6.95 15.24 5.36
CA LEU A 196 -7.56 14.49 4.26
C LEU A 196 -8.34 15.39 3.28
N ASN A 197 -8.82 16.56 3.73
CA ASN A 197 -9.63 17.46 2.90
C ASN A 197 -8.75 18.42 2.06
N ASP A 198 -7.60 18.85 2.59
CA ASP A 198 -6.69 19.79 1.90
C ASP A 198 -5.87 19.15 0.76
N GLN A 199 -5.76 17.81 0.73
CA GLN A 199 -5.01 17.09 -0.33
C GLN A 199 -5.85 16.75 -1.59
N ALA A 200 -7.10 17.18 -1.65
CA ALA A 200 -8.01 16.87 -2.77
C ALA A 200 -7.66 17.55 -4.12
N SER A 201 -6.57 18.31 -4.20
CA SER A 201 -6.27 19.21 -5.34
C SER A 201 -4.89 19.03 -5.97
N VAL A 202 -4.32 17.82 -6.03
CA VAL A 202 -3.08 17.58 -6.79
C VAL A 202 -3.29 16.50 -7.85
N THR A 203 -3.19 16.92 -9.11
CA THR A 203 -3.36 16.08 -10.31
C THR A 203 -2.14 15.18 -10.52
N SER A 204 -2.34 13.86 -10.48
CA SER A 204 -1.31 12.86 -10.78
C SER A 204 -1.12 12.68 -12.29
N SER A 205 0.06 13.02 -12.83
CA SER A 205 0.45 12.60 -14.18
C SER A 205 1.93 12.23 -14.22
N ASN A 206 2.31 11.14 -14.90
CA ASN A 206 3.68 10.71 -15.19
C ASN A 206 4.53 11.74 -15.98
N ALA A 207 3.96 12.87 -16.40
CA ALA A 207 4.75 14.05 -16.75
C ALA A 207 5.48 14.66 -15.53
N GLN A 208 5.12 14.24 -14.31
CA GLN A 208 5.71 14.70 -13.05
C GLN A 208 7.18 14.35 -12.95
N ALA A 209 7.67 13.21 -13.44
CA ALA A 209 9.09 12.83 -13.35
C ALA A 209 10.04 13.89 -13.97
N ASP A 210 9.61 14.53 -15.05
CA ASP A 210 10.32 15.68 -15.64
C ASP A 210 9.81 17.02 -15.09
N ALA A 211 8.54 17.14 -14.73
CA ALA A 211 7.96 18.41 -14.28
C ALA A 211 8.41 18.82 -12.87
N TRP A 212 8.63 17.88 -11.95
CA TRP A 212 9.18 18.18 -10.62
C TRP A 212 10.65 18.55 -10.75
N LEU A 213 11.41 17.86 -11.61
CA LEU A 213 12.82 18.15 -11.83
C LEU A 213 12.95 19.53 -12.48
N LYS A 214 12.07 19.86 -13.44
CA LYS A 214 11.93 21.22 -13.95
C LYS A 214 11.53 22.20 -12.85
N ASP A 215 10.50 21.96 -12.05
CA ASP A 215 10.07 22.82 -10.94
C ASP A 215 11.14 22.99 -9.83
N PHE A 216 12.03 22.00 -9.66
CA PHE A 216 13.14 22.02 -8.73
C PHE A 216 14.39 22.71 -9.31
N LEU A 217 14.66 22.54 -10.61
CA LEU A 217 15.81 23.11 -11.33
C LEU A 217 15.55 24.50 -11.92
N MET A 218 14.28 24.88 -12.18
CA MET A 218 13.94 26.17 -12.77
C MET A 218 14.22 27.29 -11.76
N PRO A 219 14.86 28.40 -12.19
CA PRO A 219 14.88 29.62 -11.39
C PRO A 219 13.43 30.10 -11.21
N ALA A 220 13.11 30.64 -10.03
CA ALA A 220 11.77 31.13 -9.71
C ALA A 220 11.23 31.96 -10.87
N GLU A 221 10.08 31.57 -11.43
CA GLU A 221 9.35 32.44 -12.36
C GLU A 221 9.13 33.79 -11.67
N GLN A 222 9.11 34.86 -12.46
CA GLN A 222 9.11 36.29 -12.07
C GLN A 222 7.94 36.73 -11.15
N THR A 223 7.17 35.81 -10.61
CA THR A 223 5.97 35.99 -9.78
C THR A 223 6.18 35.69 -8.29
N GLU A 224 7.28 35.06 -7.87
CA GLU A 224 7.60 34.90 -6.44
C GLU A 224 8.43 36.10 -5.92
N PRO A 225 8.15 36.63 -4.71
CA PRO A 225 8.87 37.78 -4.18
C PRO A 225 10.35 37.47 -3.98
N SER A 226 11.23 38.32 -4.49
CA SER A 226 12.68 38.23 -4.28
C SER A 226 12.98 38.27 -2.78
N ILE A 227 13.61 37.21 -2.25
CA ILE A 227 14.04 37.15 -0.85
C ILE A 227 15.09 38.25 -0.65
N SER A 228 14.87 39.15 0.31
CA SER A 228 15.83 40.20 0.63
C SER A 228 17.13 39.57 1.15
N SER A 229 18.28 40.15 0.79
CA SER A 229 19.60 39.65 1.23
C SER A 229 19.73 39.56 2.75
N GLU A 230 19.02 40.43 3.48
CA GLU A 230 18.99 40.49 4.94
C GLU A 230 18.18 39.34 5.58
N ALA A 231 17.20 38.77 4.87
CA ALA A 231 16.35 37.69 5.39
C ALA A 231 16.92 36.29 5.16
N ILE A 232 18.00 36.15 4.38
CA ILE A 232 18.60 34.86 4.02
C ILE A 232 19.15 34.10 5.23
N PRO A 233 19.89 34.72 6.18
CA PRO A 233 20.36 34.03 7.39
C PRO A 233 19.20 33.46 8.23
N ASP A 234 18.14 34.23 8.42
CA ASP A 234 16.97 33.82 9.20
C ASP A 234 16.18 32.71 8.50
N ALA A 235 16.06 32.79 7.17
CA ALA A 235 15.42 31.75 6.37
C ALA A 235 16.21 30.42 6.40
N LEU A 236 17.54 30.47 6.31
CA LEU A 236 18.39 29.28 6.46
C LEU A 236 18.29 28.69 7.86
N ALA A 237 18.31 29.53 8.89
CA ALA A 237 18.10 29.12 10.28
C ALA A 237 16.74 28.43 10.48
N ALA A 238 15.66 28.99 9.92
CA ALA A 238 14.32 28.42 10.01
C ALA A 238 14.26 27.02 9.35
N LEU A 239 14.81 26.85 8.15
CA LEU A 239 14.85 25.56 7.48
C LEU A 239 15.69 24.54 8.26
N TYR A 240 16.84 24.94 8.83
CA TYR A 240 17.64 24.06 9.68
C TYR A 240 16.85 23.62 10.93
N LEU A 241 16.15 24.54 11.59
CA LEU A 241 15.30 24.20 12.74
C LEU A 241 14.15 23.25 12.36
N ASP A 242 13.55 23.40 11.18
CA ASP A 242 12.53 22.48 10.68
C ASP A 242 13.11 21.08 10.40
N TYR A 243 14.33 21.00 9.85
CA TYR A 243 15.08 19.75 9.75
C TYR A 243 15.26 19.11 11.14
N ARG A 244 15.74 19.89 12.13
CA ARG A 244 15.98 19.41 13.51
C ARG A 244 14.70 18.88 14.16
N ARG A 245 13.57 19.56 13.97
CA ARG A 245 12.25 19.13 14.47
C ARG A 245 11.77 17.81 13.84
N SER A 246 12.23 17.47 12.63
CA SER A 246 11.86 16.23 11.96
C SER A 246 12.59 14.98 12.51
N ILE A 247 13.76 15.17 13.15
CA ILE A 247 14.63 14.07 13.60
C ILE A 247 13.93 13.15 14.62
N PRO A 248 13.30 13.65 15.71
CA PRO A 248 12.64 12.78 16.68
C PRO A 248 11.51 11.97 16.06
N THR A 249 10.76 12.55 15.12
CA THR A 249 9.68 11.88 14.40
C THR A 249 10.21 10.72 13.57
N VAL A 250 11.28 10.93 12.79
CA VAL A 250 11.93 9.87 11.99
C VAL A 250 12.52 8.78 12.89
N GLN A 251 13.18 9.15 13.98
CA GLN A 251 13.76 8.20 14.94
C GLN A 251 12.69 7.39 15.67
N SER A 252 11.55 8.00 16.01
CA SER A 252 10.40 7.31 16.59
C SER A 252 9.79 6.32 15.60
N LEU A 253 9.58 6.73 14.33
CA LEU A 253 9.10 5.83 13.27
C LEU A 253 10.06 4.66 13.02
N MET A 254 11.37 4.90 13.12
CA MET A 254 12.42 3.89 13.05
C MET A 254 12.43 2.94 14.24
N SER A 255 12.25 3.46 15.45
CA SER A 255 12.19 2.63 16.66
C SER A 255 10.92 1.80 16.70
N MET A 256 9.79 2.31 16.19
CA MET A 256 8.55 1.53 16.02
C MET A 256 8.75 0.37 15.04
N ALA A 257 9.41 0.61 13.89
CA ALA A 257 9.74 -0.46 12.94
C ALA A 257 10.77 -1.44 13.51
N SER A 258 11.77 -0.94 14.25
CA SER A 258 12.82 -1.75 14.86
C SER A 258 12.26 -2.59 16.02
N ASN A 259 11.36 -2.04 16.83
CA ASN A 259 10.65 -2.77 17.87
C ASN A 259 9.69 -3.79 17.28
N ALA A 260 9.05 -3.50 16.14
CA ALA A 260 8.29 -4.52 15.40
C ALA A 260 9.19 -5.68 14.90
N THR A 261 10.48 -5.41 14.60
CA THR A 261 11.45 -6.46 14.23
C THR A 261 12.12 -7.15 15.43
N ALA A 262 12.41 -6.42 16.52
CA ALA A 262 13.17 -6.86 17.69
C ALA A 262 12.27 -7.51 18.76
N ALA A 263 11.03 -7.04 18.89
CA ALA A 263 9.95 -7.82 19.49
C ALA A 263 9.58 -8.94 18.51
N HIS A 264 10.41 -9.97 18.46
CA HIS A 264 10.02 -11.25 17.91
C HIS A 264 9.03 -11.98 18.84
N THR A 265 7.90 -11.32 19.08
CA THR A 265 6.55 -11.89 18.98
C THR A 265 5.77 -10.97 18.03
N PRO A 266 5.82 -11.20 16.71
CA PRO A 266 5.11 -10.36 15.76
C PRO A 266 3.61 -10.61 15.91
N SER A 267 2.85 -9.53 16.08
CA SER A 267 1.38 -9.58 16.15
C SER A 267 0.78 -10.04 14.82
N ALA A 268 -0.03 -11.08 14.95
CA ALA A 268 -1.03 -11.69 14.08
C ALA A 268 -0.72 -12.08 12.63
N THR A 269 -0.40 -11.20 11.69
CA THR A 269 -0.47 -11.57 10.24
C THR A 269 0.58 -10.90 9.37
N THR A 270 1.50 -10.12 9.93
CA THR A 270 2.49 -9.38 9.13
C THR A 270 3.40 -10.34 8.39
N ASP A 271 3.31 -10.30 7.05
CA ASP A 271 4.13 -11.09 6.16
C ASP A 271 5.61 -10.81 6.48
N VAL A 272 6.45 -11.85 6.53
CA VAL A 272 7.89 -11.68 6.78
C VAL A 272 8.50 -10.76 5.71
N THR A 273 7.89 -10.75 4.52
CA THR A 273 8.24 -9.81 3.45
C THR A 273 7.77 -8.37 3.74
N GLU A 274 6.58 -8.18 4.32
CA GLU A 274 6.05 -6.88 4.77
C GLU A 274 6.94 -6.27 5.86
N VAL A 275 7.24 -7.02 6.93
CA VAL A 275 8.10 -6.56 8.04
C VAL A 275 9.48 -6.17 7.50
N SER A 276 10.03 -6.97 6.60
CA SER A 276 11.30 -6.68 5.95
C SER A 276 11.23 -5.44 5.06
N SER A 277 10.11 -5.20 4.38
CA SER A 277 9.90 -4.04 3.52
C SER A 277 9.69 -2.75 4.32
N GLU A 278 8.88 -2.79 5.38
CA GLU A 278 8.66 -1.68 6.30
C GLU A 278 9.96 -1.29 6.99
N TYR A 279 10.74 -2.26 7.45
CA TYR A 279 12.06 -2.02 8.02
C TYR A 279 13.01 -1.41 6.99
N ALA A 280 13.04 -1.93 5.76
CA ALA A 280 13.87 -1.37 4.69
C ALA A 280 13.48 0.06 4.32
N MET A 281 12.18 0.38 4.29
CA MET A 281 11.69 1.74 4.03
C MET A 281 11.99 2.69 5.19
N SER A 282 11.78 2.25 6.42
CA SER A 282 12.14 3.03 7.60
C SER A 282 13.64 3.32 7.62
N LYS A 283 14.46 2.34 7.21
CA LYS A 283 15.90 2.52 7.02
C LYS A 283 16.22 3.52 5.90
N SER A 284 15.48 3.49 4.79
CA SER A 284 15.62 4.46 3.71
C SER A 284 15.33 5.89 4.19
N GLN A 285 14.22 6.12 4.91
CA GLN A 285 13.87 7.45 5.44
C GLN A 285 14.87 7.95 6.47
N HIS A 286 15.38 7.07 7.33
CA HIS A 286 16.44 7.41 8.26
C HIS A 286 17.75 7.75 7.53
N GLN A 287 18.09 7.00 6.47
CA GLN A 287 19.26 7.33 5.65
C GLN A 287 19.12 8.71 4.99
N LEU A 288 17.93 9.04 4.47
CA LEU A 288 17.66 10.36 3.91
C LEU A 288 17.77 11.48 4.96
N MET A 289 17.35 11.23 6.21
CA MET A 289 17.55 12.18 7.32
C MET A 289 19.04 12.41 7.62
N LEU A 290 19.86 11.36 7.58
CA LEU A 290 21.31 11.48 7.76
C LEU A 290 21.97 12.20 6.58
N ASP A 291 21.57 11.89 5.36
CA ASP A 291 22.09 12.50 4.14
C ASP A 291 21.73 14.00 4.09
N GLU A 292 20.51 14.37 4.51
CA GLU A 292 20.12 15.76 4.70
C GLU A 292 20.96 16.48 5.77
N GLY A 293 21.28 15.81 6.88
CA GLY A 293 22.17 16.33 7.90
C GLY A 293 23.58 16.65 7.38
N LYS A 294 24.12 15.80 6.50
CA LYS A 294 25.41 16.07 5.84
C LYS A 294 25.34 17.33 4.98
N VAL A 295 24.26 17.54 4.22
CA VAL A 295 24.06 18.77 3.46
C VAL A 295 24.12 20.00 4.38
N TRP A 296 23.50 19.96 5.56
CA TRP A 296 23.56 21.06 6.52
C TRP A 296 24.97 21.30 7.08
N LEU A 297 25.74 20.24 7.34
CA LEU A 297 27.13 20.33 7.78
C LEU A 297 28.03 20.91 6.68
N ASP A 298 27.92 20.39 5.45
CA ASP A 298 28.66 20.86 4.28
C ASP A 298 28.37 22.34 4.00
N LEU A 299 27.13 22.79 4.23
CA LEU A 299 26.74 24.20 4.12
C LEU A 299 27.32 25.09 5.23
N ALA A 300 27.48 24.55 6.44
CA ALA A 300 28.08 25.27 7.56
C ALA A 300 29.60 25.38 7.39
N ASP A 301 30.23 24.35 6.85
CA ASP A 301 31.68 24.30 6.58
C ASP A 301 32.07 25.02 5.29
N PHE A 302 31.09 25.45 4.48
CA PHE A 302 31.32 26.08 3.18
C PHE A 302 32.23 27.32 3.30
N ASN A 303 33.44 27.18 2.76
CA ASN A 303 34.41 28.26 2.53
C ASN A 303 34.50 28.44 1.00
N PRO A 304 34.18 29.61 0.43
CA PRO A 304 33.93 29.71 -1.01
C PRO A 304 35.25 29.71 -1.80
N ASP A 305 35.71 28.54 -2.25
CA ASP A 305 36.58 28.47 -3.43
C ASP A 305 35.70 28.20 -4.67
N PRO A 306 35.63 29.11 -5.65
CA PRO A 306 34.78 29.00 -6.85
C PRO A 306 35.15 27.84 -7.81
N ARG A 307 35.92 26.84 -7.37
CA ARG A 307 36.29 25.65 -8.16
C ARG A 307 35.60 24.36 -7.69
N GLU A 308 34.94 24.37 -6.53
CA GLU A 308 34.20 23.22 -5.98
C GLU A 308 32.67 23.33 -6.19
N GLU A 309 32.25 24.12 -7.19
CA GLU A 309 30.87 24.54 -7.44
C GLU A 309 29.89 23.42 -7.86
N GLY A 310 30.39 22.22 -8.22
CA GLY A 310 29.58 21.12 -8.77
C GLY A 310 29.05 20.10 -7.75
N MET A 311 29.75 19.85 -6.64
CA MET A 311 29.49 18.67 -5.79
C MET A 311 28.26 18.84 -4.88
N ASN A 312 28.08 20.02 -4.27
CA ASN A 312 26.98 20.28 -3.32
C ASN A 312 25.61 20.34 -4.00
N ASP A 313 25.56 20.84 -5.24
CA ASP A 313 24.33 20.87 -6.03
C ASP A 313 23.88 19.47 -6.43
N GLN A 314 24.82 18.59 -6.79
CA GLN A 314 24.52 17.23 -7.21
C GLN A 314 24.06 16.35 -6.04
N ASN A 315 24.65 16.54 -4.85
CA ASN A 315 24.18 15.90 -3.62
C ASN A 315 22.76 16.34 -3.24
N LEU A 316 22.45 17.63 -3.35
CA LEU A 316 21.11 18.15 -3.06
C LEU A 316 20.05 17.68 -4.06
N ILE A 317 20.38 17.64 -5.36
CA ILE A 317 19.49 17.11 -6.41
C ILE A 317 19.23 15.63 -6.15
N SER A 318 20.27 14.81 -5.96
CA SER A 318 20.10 13.37 -5.72
C SER A 318 19.33 13.06 -4.42
N LEU A 319 19.48 13.88 -3.38
CA LEU A 319 18.69 13.78 -2.16
C LEU A 319 17.20 14.11 -2.41
N ALA A 320 16.92 15.16 -3.17
CA ALA A 320 15.57 15.55 -3.54
C ALA A 320 14.89 14.48 -4.42
N GLU A 321 15.61 13.93 -5.41
CA GLU A 321 15.16 12.79 -6.25
C GLU A 321 14.74 11.60 -5.37
N ARG A 322 15.61 11.19 -4.46
CA ARG A 322 15.34 10.04 -3.57
C ARG A 322 14.20 10.32 -2.60
N SER A 323 14.11 11.51 -2.01
CA SER A 323 13.02 11.88 -1.11
C SER A 323 11.69 11.92 -1.84
N GLN A 324 11.65 12.43 -3.07
CA GLN A 324 10.45 12.46 -3.87
C GLN A 324 9.98 11.06 -4.28
N PHE A 325 10.89 10.17 -4.68
CA PHE A 325 10.55 8.78 -4.97
C PHE A 325 9.90 8.09 -3.75
N VAL A 326 10.45 8.31 -2.56
CA VAL A 326 9.88 7.79 -1.32
C VAL A 326 8.53 8.44 -1.01
N SER A 327 8.38 9.75 -1.20
CA SER A 327 7.12 10.50 -1.04
C SER A 327 6.02 9.95 -1.95
N GLN A 328 6.28 9.80 -3.25
CA GLN A 328 5.34 9.21 -4.21
C GLN A 328 4.98 7.76 -3.87
N SER A 329 5.91 7.01 -3.28
CA SER A 329 5.62 5.67 -2.78
C SER A 329 4.62 5.71 -1.62
N TYR A 330 4.73 6.67 -0.70
CA TYR A 330 3.79 6.80 0.42
C TYR A 330 2.46 7.42 0.00
N GLU A 331 2.44 8.38 -0.92
CA GLU A 331 1.22 8.97 -1.47
C GLU A 331 0.33 7.90 -2.10
N ARG A 332 0.93 6.99 -2.88
CA ARG A 332 0.24 5.79 -3.39
C ARG A 332 -0.30 4.92 -2.26
N ARG A 333 0.40 4.77 -1.14
CA ARG A 333 -0.09 3.97 -0.01
C ARG A 333 -1.21 4.63 0.78
N CYS A 334 -1.20 5.96 0.86
CA CYS A 334 -2.12 6.76 1.65
C CYS A 334 -3.43 7.09 0.92
N ASN A 335 -3.52 6.83 -0.38
CA ASN A 335 -4.72 7.08 -1.18
C ASN A 335 -5.41 5.77 -1.63
N PRO A 336 -6.06 5.03 -0.71
CA PRO A 336 -6.80 3.82 -1.04
C PRO A 336 -8.04 4.14 -1.90
N PRO A 337 -8.53 3.18 -2.70
CA PRO A 337 -9.78 3.35 -3.44
C PRO A 337 -10.94 3.68 -2.51
N THR A 338 -11.71 4.71 -2.88
CA THR A 338 -12.88 5.13 -2.12
C THR A 338 -14.12 4.35 -2.56
N ALA A 339 -15.21 4.47 -1.81
CA ALA A 339 -16.51 3.92 -2.23
C ALA A 339 -16.96 4.46 -3.61
N GLU A 340 -16.54 5.69 -3.97
CA GLU A 340 -16.81 6.27 -5.28
C GLU A 340 -16.02 5.56 -6.38
N THR A 341 -14.75 5.22 -6.15
CA THR A 341 -13.92 4.46 -7.11
C THR A 341 -14.58 3.13 -7.52
N TYR A 342 -15.16 2.40 -6.57
CA TYR A 342 -15.89 1.17 -6.88
C TYR A 342 -17.20 1.45 -7.63
N LYS A 343 -17.95 2.49 -7.26
CA LYS A 343 -19.17 2.89 -7.98
C LYS A 343 -18.86 3.30 -9.43
N GLU A 344 -17.82 4.09 -9.65
CA GLU A 344 -17.36 4.51 -10.98
C GLU A 344 -16.97 3.30 -11.84
N SER A 345 -16.29 2.32 -11.23
CA SER A 345 -15.95 1.04 -11.87
C SER A 345 -17.20 0.23 -12.25
N GLN A 346 -18.16 0.10 -11.32
CA GLN A 346 -19.43 -0.58 -11.60
C GLN A 346 -20.24 0.12 -12.71
N LEU A 347 -20.22 1.46 -12.77
CA LEU A 347 -20.93 2.22 -13.81
C LEU A 347 -20.44 1.86 -15.22
N ILE A 348 -19.11 1.86 -15.44
CA ILE A 348 -18.55 1.52 -16.75
C ILE A 348 -18.76 0.03 -17.07
N LEU A 349 -18.61 -0.87 -16.10
CA LEU A 349 -18.85 -2.30 -16.27
C LEU A 349 -20.30 -2.59 -16.72
N ARG A 350 -21.28 -1.99 -16.03
CA ARG A 350 -22.71 -2.14 -16.36
C ARG A 350 -23.04 -1.58 -17.75
N ALA A 351 -22.47 -0.44 -18.12
CA ALA A 351 -22.65 0.15 -19.47
C ALA A 351 -22.06 -0.74 -20.58
N MET A 352 -20.99 -1.48 -20.28
CA MET A 352 -20.37 -2.45 -21.19
C MET A 352 -21.08 -3.80 -21.21
N GLY A 353 -22.18 -3.95 -20.46
CA GLY A 353 -23.00 -5.16 -20.40
C GLY A 353 -22.51 -6.23 -19.41
N VAL A 354 -21.52 -5.93 -18.57
CA VAL A 354 -21.00 -6.88 -17.57
C VAL A 354 -21.86 -6.81 -16.29
N PRO A 355 -22.47 -7.93 -15.86
CA PRO A 355 -23.21 -7.99 -14.60
C PRO A 355 -22.27 -7.77 -13.42
N CYS A 356 -22.70 -6.94 -12.49
CA CYS A 356 -21.96 -6.60 -11.26
C CYS A 356 -22.82 -7.02 -10.08
N VAL A 357 -22.39 -8.06 -9.36
CA VAL A 357 -23.05 -8.58 -8.17
C VAL A 357 -22.24 -8.25 -6.92
N GLU A 358 -22.92 -8.09 -5.80
CA GLU A 358 -22.30 -7.86 -4.49
C GLU A 358 -22.49 -9.09 -3.62
N SER A 359 -21.49 -9.43 -2.83
CA SER A 359 -21.60 -10.52 -1.86
C SER A 359 -22.64 -10.19 -0.78
N SER A 360 -23.55 -11.12 -0.50
CA SER A 360 -24.54 -11.00 0.56
C SER A 360 -24.06 -11.67 1.85
N GLY A 361 -24.09 -10.96 2.98
CA GLY A 361 -23.65 -11.49 4.28
C GLY A 361 -22.15 -11.32 4.53
N PRO A 362 -21.57 -12.03 5.52
CA PRO A 362 -20.19 -11.88 5.95
C PRO A 362 -19.20 -12.64 5.04
N TYR A 363 -19.39 -12.59 3.73
CA TYR A 363 -18.55 -13.27 2.74
C TYR A 363 -17.87 -12.27 1.81
N GLU A 364 -16.70 -12.64 1.32
CA GLU A 364 -15.90 -11.79 0.44
C GLU A 364 -16.14 -12.12 -1.03
N ALA A 365 -15.69 -11.21 -1.89
CA ALA A 365 -15.86 -11.34 -3.33
C ALA A 365 -15.28 -12.65 -3.87
N GLU A 366 -14.12 -13.08 -3.39
CA GLU A 366 -13.46 -14.32 -3.81
C GLU A 366 -14.23 -15.57 -3.41
N ALA A 367 -14.94 -15.55 -2.27
CA ALA A 367 -15.78 -16.65 -1.82
C ALA A 367 -17.02 -16.79 -2.69
N LEU A 368 -17.68 -15.67 -3.04
CA LEU A 368 -18.82 -15.68 -3.95
C LEU A 368 -18.40 -16.03 -5.38
N ALA A 369 -17.27 -15.51 -5.84
CA ALA A 369 -16.72 -15.88 -7.14
C ALA A 369 -16.42 -17.38 -7.22
N SER A 370 -15.85 -17.96 -6.16
CA SER A 370 -15.62 -19.40 -6.06
C SER A 370 -16.94 -20.19 -6.07
N SER A 371 -17.95 -19.73 -5.32
CA SER A 371 -19.29 -20.34 -5.30
C SER A 371 -19.92 -20.38 -6.69
N LEU A 372 -19.85 -19.28 -7.46
CA LEU A 372 -20.37 -19.20 -8.83
C LEU A 372 -19.71 -20.23 -9.77
N VAL A 373 -18.39 -20.40 -9.67
CA VAL A 373 -17.65 -21.35 -10.51
C VAL A 373 -17.94 -22.80 -10.10
N ILE A 374 -17.94 -23.11 -8.81
CA ILE A 374 -18.21 -24.46 -8.28
C ILE A 374 -19.62 -24.94 -8.68
N HIS A 375 -20.59 -24.03 -8.72
CA HIS A 375 -21.97 -24.34 -9.12
C HIS A 375 -22.22 -24.24 -10.64
N GLY A 376 -21.18 -23.99 -11.45
CA GLY A 376 -21.27 -24.06 -12.92
C GLY A 376 -21.83 -22.82 -13.61
N TYR A 377 -21.93 -21.68 -12.93
CA TYR A 377 -22.32 -20.40 -13.56
C TYR A 377 -21.16 -19.76 -14.34
N ALA A 378 -19.93 -20.15 -14.04
CA ALA A 378 -18.72 -19.71 -14.70
C ALA A 378 -17.64 -20.81 -14.69
N ASP A 379 -16.61 -20.66 -15.52
CA ASP A 379 -15.53 -21.62 -15.68
C ASP A 379 -14.32 -21.33 -14.77
N TYR A 380 -14.02 -20.05 -14.49
CA TYR A 380 -12.81 -19.64 -13.78
C TYR A 380 -13.02 -18.38 -12.93
N VAL A 381 -12.29 -18.26 -11.83
CA VAL A 381 -12.18 -17.00 -11.06
C VAL A 381 -10.90 -16.26 -11.46
N ALA A 382 -11.03 -15.08 -12.06
CA ALA A 382 -9.92 -14.19 -12.35
C ALA A 382 -9.64 -13.31 -11.11
N THR A 383 -8.66 -13.73 -10.32
CA THR A 383 -8.17 -12.99 -9.14
C THR A 383 -6.70 -13.31 -8.90
N GLU A 384 -6.11 -12.54 -8.01
CA GLU A 384 -4.73 -12.71 -7.55
C GLU A 384 -4.69 -13.11 -6.09
N ASP A 385 -5.86 -13.14 -5.44
CA ASP A 385 -6.03 -13.76 -4.16
C ASP A 385 -6.01 -15.27 -4.28
N THR A 386 -5.02 -15.90 -3.64
CA THR A 386 -4.86 -17.35 -3.67
C THR A 386 -5.81 -18.08 -2.73
N ASP A 387 -6.62 -17.36 -1.94
CA ASP A 387 -7.66 -17.95 -1.08
C ASP A 387 -8.74 -18.69 -1.90
N VAL A 388 -8.94 -18.33 -3.18
CA VAL A 388 -9.78 -19.08 -4.14
C VAL A 388 -9.36 -20.54 -4.26
N LEU A 389 -8.07 -20.84 -4.16
CA LEU A 389 -7.57 -22.22 -4.25
C LEU A 389 -8.07 -23.08 -3.09
N VAL A 390 -8.34 -22.47 -1.93
CA VAL A 390 -8.87 -23.17 -0.73
C VAL A 390 -10.31 -23.60 -0.93
N TYR A 391 -11.09 -22.79 -1.67
CA TYR A 391 -12.44 -23.14 -2.10
C TYR A 391 -12.46 -24.22 -3.20
N GLU A 392 -11.29 -24.66 -3.69
CA GLU A 392 -11.11 -25.63 -4.77
C GLU A 392 -11.53 -25.14 -6.17
N ALA A 393 -11.88 -23.86 -6.31
CA ALA A 393 -12.23 -23.28 -7.60
C ALA A 393 -10.98 -23.05 -8.46
N PRO A 394 -11.08 -23.25 -9.79
CA PRO A 394 -9.99 -22.91 -10.71
C PRO A 394 -9.88 -21.38 -10.87
N MET A 395 -8.67 -20.87 -10.71
CA MET A 395 -8.36 -19.44 -10.75
C MET A 395 -7.43 -19.08 -11.91
N ILE A 396 -7.59 -17.87 -12.45
CA ILE A 396 -6.70 -17.27 -13.45
C ILE A 396 -6.01 -16.05 -12.82
N ARG A 397 -4.68 -16.04 -12.87
CA ARG A 397 -3.83 -14.92 -12.45
C ARG A 397 -3.34 -14.10 -13.64
N ASN A 398 -2.82 -12.90 -13.37
CA ASN A 398 -2.26 -11.96 -14.33
C ASN A 398 -3.28 -11.36 -15.31
N ILE A 399 -4.58 -11.35 -14.97
CA ILE A 399 -5.64 -10.85 -15.86
C ILE A 399 -5.46 -9.37 -16.24
N THR A 400 -4.90 -8.57 -15.34
CA THR A 400 -4.65 -7.13 -15.55
C THR A 400 -3.29 -6.82 -16.17
N SER A 401 -2.33 -7.76 -16.15
CA SER A 401 -0.99 -7.57 -16.74
C SER A 401 -1.00 -8.00 -18.19
N ARG A 402 -0.49 -7.19 -19.12
CA ARG A 402 -0.38 -7.56 -20.56
C ARG A 402 0.91 -8.28 -20.92
N LYS A 403 2.00 -8.02 -20.18
CA LYS A 403 3.33 -8.59 -20.42
C LYS A 403 3.40 -10.04 -19.96
N ASP A 404 2.83 -10.32 -18.79
CA ASP A 404 2.89 -11.64 -18.19
C ASP A 404 1.82 -12.56 -18.77
N PRO A 405 2.12 -13.83 -19.02
CA PRO A 405 1.11 -14.76 -19.49
C PRO A 405 0.06 -15.01 -18.39
N LEU A 406 -1.16 -15.36 -18.81
CA LEU A 406 -2.18 -15.79 -17.86
C LEU A 406 -1.78 -17.14 -17.27
N VAL A 407 -1.91 -17.26 -15.95
CA VAL A 407 -1.58 -18.49 -15.21
C VAL A 407 -2.85 -19.08 -14.64
N LEU A 408 -3.13 -20.34 -14.98
CA LEU A 408 -4.25 -21.11 -14.49
C LEU A 408 -3.79 -22.04 -13.36
N LEU A 409 -4.53 -22.04 -12.25
CA LEU A 409 -4.31 -22.90 -11.08
C LEU A 409 -5.65 -23.47 -10.63
N SER A 410 -5.68 -24.74 -10.21
CA SER A 410 -6.88 -25.37 -9.66
C SER A 410 -6.62 -25.94 -8.28
N GLY A 411 -7.38 -25.50 -7.28
CA GLY A 411 -7.25 -26.01 -5.91
C GLY A 411 -7.49 -27.52 -5.81
N SER A 412 -8.43 -28.05 -6.59
CA SER A 412 -8.71 -29.49 -6.66
C SER A 412 -7.55 -30.30 -7.28
N GLU A 413 -6.88 -29.77 -8.30
CA GLU A 413 -5.68 -30.39 -8.89
C GLU A 413 -4.50 -30.35 -7.92
N ILE A 414 -4.28 -29.20 -7.27
CA ILE A 414 -3.24 -29.02 -6.25
C ILE A 414 -3.44 -30.03 -5.13
N ARG A 415 -4.65 -30.13 -4.58
CA ARG A 415 -4.98 -31.09 -3.53
C ARG A 415 -4.71 -32.52 -3.96
N SER A 416 -5.12 -32.88 -5.17
CA SER A 416 -4.92 -34.23 -5.75
C SER A 416 -3.43 -34.57 -5.87
N VAL A 417 -2.62 -33.65 -6.40
CA VAL A 417 -1.16 -33.82 -6.57
C VAL A 417 -0.42 -33.85 -5.23
N LEU A 418 -0.89 -33.10 -4.23
CA LEU A 418 -0.35 -33.14 -2.88
C LEU A 418 -0.80 -34.37 -2.09
N HIS A 419 -1.71 -35.19 -2.64
CA HIS A 419 -2.29 -36.36 -1.99
C HIS A 419 -2.91 -36.04 -0.63
N LEU A 420 -3.70 -34.98 -0.58
CA LEU A 420 -4.45 -34.56 0.61
C LEU A 420 -5.95 -34.75 0.39
N ASP A 421 -6.67 -35.16 1.43
CA ASP A 421 -8.12 -34.99 1.50
C ASP A 421 -8.48 -33.52 1.75
N ARG A 422 -9.76 -33.16 1.58
CA ARG A 422 -10.18 -31.75 1.65
C ARG A 422 -9.94 -31.12 3.02
N SER A 423 -10.16 -31.84 4.12
CA SER A 423 -9.87 -31.38 5.47
C SER A 423 -8.38 -31.10 5.67
N SER A 424 -7.53 -32.06 5.32
CA SER A 424 -6.07 -31.91 5.40
C SER A 424 -5.53 -30.80 4.50
N TYR A 425 -6.15 -30.57 3.33
CA TYR A 425 -5.77 -29.48 2.43
C TYR A 425 -6.05 -28.10 3.02
N ILE A 426 -7.24 -27.91 3.61
CA ILE A 426 -7.56 -26.66 4.32
C ILE A 426 -6.57 -26.45 5.46
N ASP A 427 -6.32 -27.47 6.28
CA ASP A 427 -5.37 -27.38 7.39
C ASP A 427 -3.93 -27.09 6.93
N PHE A 428 -3.51 -27.69 5.84
CA PHE A 428 -2.23 -27.41 5.21
C PHE A 428 -2.11 -25.93 4.83
N VAL A 429 -3.13 -25.39 4.16
CA VAL A 429 -3.17 -23.98 3.76
C VAL A 429 -3.20 -23.05 4.97
N LEU A 430 -4.02 -23.35 5.98
CA LEU A 430 -4.11 -22.55 7.20
C LEU A 430 -2.77 -22.48 7.96
N LEU A 431 -1.96 -23.55 7.92
CA LEU A 431 -0.60 -23.54 8.48
C LEU A 431 0.39 -22.66 7.71
N LEU A 432 0.16 -22.40 6.42
CA LEU A 432 0.98 -21.47 5.64
C LEU A 432 0.75 -20.03 6.06
N GLY A 433 -0.42 -19.75 6.65
CA GLY A 433 -0.91 -18.43 6.99
C GLY A 433 -1.89 -17.94 5.93
N THR A 434 -3.06 -17.53 6.40
CA THR A 434 -4.15 -16.91 5.61
C THR A 434 -4.60 -15.65 6.33
N ASP A 435 -5.53 -14.91 5.74
CA ASP A 435 -6.16 -13.76 6.41
C ASP A 435 -6.93 -14.16 7.69
N PHE A 436 -7.23 -15.46 7.87
CA PHE A 436 -7.98 -15.99 9.01
C PHE A 436 -7.11 -16.68 10.08
N SER A 437 -5.89 -17.10 9.73
CA SER A 437 -5.03 -17.90 10.62
C SER A 437 -3.58 -17.40 10.63
N GLN A 438 -3.01 -17.30 11.83
CA GLN A 438 -1.62 -16.87 11.99
C GLN A 438 -0.65 -17.97 11.56
N ARG A 439 0.44 -17.60 10.90
CA ARG A 439 1.49 -18.55 10.55
C ARG A 439 2.31 -18.97 11.77
N ILE A 440 2.53 -20.27 11.95
CA ILE A 440 3.46 -20.79 12.97
C ILE A 440 4.91 -20.46 12.58
N LYS A 441 5.69 -19.90 13.52
CA LYS A 441 7.08 -19.48 13.27
C LYS A 441 7.92 -20.68 12.82
N ASN A 442 8.77 -20.47 11.82
CA ASN A 442 9.64 -21.50 11.23
C ASN A 442 8.90 -22.71 10.62
N VAL A 443 7.59 -22.61 10.39
CA VAL A 443 6.82 -23.59 9.62
C VAL A 443 6.56 -22.99 8.24
N GLY A 444 7.26 -23.49 7.22
CA GLY A 444 7.05 -23.14 5.82
C GLY A 444 6.36 -24.26 5.03
N PRO A 445 6.02 -24.03 3.75
CA PRO A 445 5.21 -24.97 2.97
C PRO A 445 5.68 -26.43 2.99
N HIS A 446 6.98 -26.68 2.85
CA HIS A 446 7.54 -28.02 2.90
C HIS A 446 7.32 -28.70 4.26
N ARG A 447 7.48 -27.94 5.35
CA ARG A 447 7.34 -28.46 6.73
C ARG A 447 5.87 -28.61 7.10
N ALA A 448 5.02 -27.67 6.72
CA ALA A 448 3.58 -27.75 6.89
C ALA A 448 3.01 -29.01 6.21
N LEU A 449 3.39 -29.27 4.95
CA LEU A 449 2.94 -30.46 4.23
C LEU A 449 3.40 -31.75 4.92
N LYS A 450 4.66 -31.79 5.40
CA LYS A 450 5.17 -32.92 6.17
C LYS A 450 4.35 -33.16 7.44
N PHE A 451 4.06 -32.10 8.20
CA PHE A 451 3.32 -32.20 9.44
C PHE A 451 1.88 -32.64 9.24
N ILE A 452 1.18 -32.12 8.23
CA ILE A 452 -0.17 -32.57 7.91
C ILE A 452 -0.19 -34.04 7.50
N ARG A 453 0.78 -34.49 6.69
CA ARG A 453 0.87 -35.92 6.34
C ARG A 453 1.16 -36.84 7.52
N GLN A 454 1.86 -36.34 8.54
CA GLN A 454 2.24 -37.13 9.72
C GLN A 454 1.15 -37.14 10.79
N HIS A 455 0.51 -35.99 11.02
CA HIS A 455 -0.36 -35.75 12.17
C HIS A 455 -1.83 -35.54 11.79
N GLY A 456 -2.14 -35.47 10.49
CA GLY A 456 -3.49 -35.40 9.92
C GLY A 456 -4.21 -34.06 10.06
N SER A 457 -4.00 -33.35 11.17
CA SER A 457 -4.72 -32.10 11.50
C SER A 457 -3.82 -31.11 12.22
N ILE A 458 -4.21 -29.83 12.22
CA ILE A 458 -3.51 -28.78 12.98
C ILE A 458 -3.44 -29.10 14.48
N GLU A 459 -4.51 -29.66 15.04
CA GLU A 459 -4.55 -30.13 16.44
C GLU A 459 -3.42 -31.14 16.71
N GLY A 460 -3.30 -32.15 15.83
CA GLY A 460 -2.22 -33.14 15.91
C GLY A 460 -0.83 -32.53 15.80
N VAL A 461 -0.65 -31.52 14.93
CA VAL A 461 0.62 -30.78 14.81
C VAL A 461 0.97 -30.08 16.13
N ILE A 462 0.03 -29.38 16.75
CA ILE A 462 0.28 -28.64 18.00
C ILE A 462 0.61 -29.58 19.16
N GLU A 463 -0.04 -30.75 19.21
CA GLU A 463 0.19 -31.74 20.26
C GLU A 463 1.59 -32.37 20.17
N HIS A 464 2.03 -32.73 18.96
CA HIS A 464 3.26 -33.50 18.73
C HIS A 464 4.49 -32.62 18.45
N GLU A 465 4.34 -31.50 17.74
CA GLU A 465 5.45 -30.63 17.32
C GLU A 465 5.65 -29.45 18.29
N LYS A 466 5.82 -29.73 19.58
CA LYS A 466 5.96 -28.71 20.65
C LYS A 466 7.11 -27.72 20.46
N GLN A 467 8.08 -28.07 19.60
CA GLN A 467 9.18 -27.19 19.16
C GLN A 467 8.72 -26.00 18.29
N PHE A 468 7.52 -26.09 17.70
CA PHE A 468 6.90 -25.05 16.87
C PHE A 468 5.57 -24.58 17.50
N PRO A 469 5.59 -23.89 18.65
CA PRO A 469 4.37 -23.41 19.27
C PRO A 469 3.75 -22.28 18.44
N PRO A 470 2.40 -22.17 18.41
CA PRO A 470 1.73 -20.97 17.92
C PRO A 470 2.14 -19.75 18.75
N ARG A 471 2.05 -18.54 18.17
CA ARG A 471 2.44 -17.29 18.85
C ARG A 471 1.46 -16.88 19.94
N VAL A 472 0.19 -17.25 19.78
CA VAL A 472 -0.86 -17.07 20.79
C VAL A 472 -1.07 -18.38 21.54
N ALA A 473 -1.79 -18.32 22.65
CA ALA A 473 -2.15 -19.52 23.41
C ALA A 473 -2.78 -20.58 22.48
N PRO A 474 -2.41 -21.86 22.57
CA PRO A 474 -2.90 -22.91 21.67
C PRO A 474 -4.43 -22.93 21.52
N GLN A 475 -5.16 -22.70 22.60
CA GLN A 475 -6.63 -22.64 22.57
C GLN A 475 -7.16 -21.50 21.70
N ALA A 476 -6.56 -20.31 21.80
CA ALA A 476 -6.95 -19.16 20.98
C ALA A 476 -6.60 -19.37 19.50
N TYR A 477 -5.45 -20.00 19.24
CA TYR A 477 -5.05 -20.37 17.87
C TYR A 477 -6.02 -21.38 17.24
N LEU A 478 -6.40 -22.43 17.98
CA LEU A 478 -7.36 -23.42 17.51
C LEU A 478 -8.75 -22.83 17.26
N GLN A 479 -9.17 -21.84 18.07
CA GLN A 479 -10.41 -21.09 17.80
C GLN A 479 -10.33 -20.31 16.47
N GLN A 480 -9.19 -19.65 16.18
CA GLN A 480 -8.98 -18.98 14.88
C GLN A 480 -9.05 -19.99 13.73
N VAL A 481 -8.39 -21.14 13.87
CA VAL A 481 -8.43 -22.23 12.89
C VAL A 481 -9.85 -22.72 12.67
N GLN A 482 -10.66 -22.88 13.71
CA GLN A 482 -12.05 -23.31 13.60
C GLN A 482 -12.91 -22.30 12.82
N VAL A 483 -12.75 -21.01 13.09
CA VAL A 483 -13.43 -19.94 12.35
C VAL A 483 -12.98 -19.94 10.89
N ALA A 484 -11.69 -20.10 10.62
CA ALA A 484 -11.14 -20.16 9.28
C ALA A 484 -11.68 -21.36 8.50
N ARG A 485 -11.72 -22.56 9.11
CA ARG A 485 -12.32 -23.76 8.52
C ARG A 485 -13.77 -23.50 8.13
N LEU A 486 -14.56 -22.87 9.02
CA LEU A 486 -15.96 -22.54 8.72
C LEU A 486 -16.09 -21.59 7.53
N ALA A 487 -15.22 -20.59 7.42
CA ALA A 487 -15.19 -19.64 6.31
C ALA A 487 -14.87 -20.30 4.95
N PHE A 488 -13.98 -21.30 4.93
CA PHE A 488 -13.60 -22.02 3.71
C PHE A 488 -14.50 -23.22 3.36
N THR A 489 -15.29 -23.72 4.32
CA THR A 489 -16.27 -24.78 4.07
C THR A 489 -17.66 -24.24 3.72
N THR A 490 -18.01 -23.05 4.21
CA THR A 490 -19.33 -22.45 3.98
C THR A 490 -19.26 -21.53 2.77
N LEU A 491 -19.76 -22.00 1.63
CA LEU A 491 -19.89 -21.15 0.44
C LEU A 491 -21.06 -20.17 0.60
N PRO A 492 -20.93 -18.93 0.11
CA PRO A 492 -22.03 -17.97 0.10
C PRO A 492 -23.18 -18.44 -0.81
N PRO A 493 -24.42 -18.00 -0.51
CA PRO A 493 -25.57 -18.28 -1.35
C PRO A 493 -25.40 -17.60 -2.72
N LEU A 494 -25.98 -18.22 -3.74
CA LEU A 494 -25.93 -17.72 -5.10
C LEU A 494 -26.96 -16.60 -5.31
N PRO A 495 -26.64 -15.54 -6.06
CA PRO A 495 -27.60 -14.53 -6.47
C PRO A 495 -28.59 -15.09 -7.50
N ASP A 496 -29.63 -14.33 -7.82
CA ASP A 496 -30.59 -14.69 -8.86
C ASP A 496 -29.87 -14.89 -10.21
N PRO A 497 -30.09 -16.02 -10.91
CA PRO A 497 -29.53 -16.25 -12.25
C PRO A 497 -29.75 -15.12 -13.25
N GLU A 498 -30.86 -14.36 -13.15
CA GLU A 498 -31.11 -13.22 -14.03
C GLU A 498 -30.14 -12.06 -13.79
N GLU A 499 -29.63 -11.89 -12.56
CA GLU A 499 -28.62 -10.88 -12.25
C GLU A 499 -27.24 -11.22 -12.83
N LEU A 500 -26.99 -12.51 -13.09
CA LEU A 500 -25.74 -13.03 -13.65
C LEU A 500 -25.72 -12.98 -15.18
N ARG A 501 -26.84 -12.64 -15.82
CA ARG A 501 -26.94 -12.62 -17.27
C ARG A 501 -26.18 -11.44 -17.88
N GLN A 502 -25.32 -11.75 -18.85
CA GLN A 502 -24.62 -10.73 -19.61
C GLN A 502 -25.61 -9.90 -20.44
N LYS A 503 -25.50 -8.58 -20.33
CA LYS A 503 -26.34 -7.61 -21.03
C LYS A 503 -25.65 -7.13 -22.32
N GLU A 504 -26.42 -6.43 -23.15
CA GLU A 504 -25.86 -5.81 -24.35
C GLU A 504 -24.95 -4.63 -24.01
N TRP A 505 -23.98 -4.39 -24.89
CA TRP A 505 -23.06 -3.28 -24.77
C TRP A 505 -23.73 -1.98 -25.24
N ASP A 506 -23.89 -1.02 -24.33
CA ASP A 506 -24.45 0.29 -24.65
C ASP A 506 -23.34 1.25 -25.08
N ASN A 507 -23.16 1.39 -26.39
CA ASN A 507 -22.16 2.29 -26.97
C ASN A 507 -22.39 3.76 -26.59
N ALA A 508 -23.65 4.19 -26.47
CA ALA A 508 -23.97 5.58 -26.15
C ALA A 508 -23.65 5.88 -24.68
N GLN A 509 -24.04 5.00 -23.78
CA GLN A 509 -23.75 5.15 -22.35
C GLN A 509 -22.24 5.03 -22.07
N VAL A 510 -21.55 4.07 -22.69
CA VAL A 510 -20.08 3.94 -22.55
C VAL A 510 -19.39 5.22 -23.02
N ARG A 511 -19.78 5.77 -24.17
CA ARG A 511 -19.19 7.02 -24.67
C ARG A 511 -19.48 8.19 -23.73
N SER A 512 -20.71 8.34 -23.27
CA SER A 512 -21.11 9.39 -22.33
C SER A 512 -20.33 9.33 -21.02
N LEU A 513 -20.12 8.13 -20.47
CA LEU A 513 -19.30 7.94 -19.27
C LEU A 513 -17.83 8.30 -19.52
N LEU A 514 -17.25 7.86 -20.65
CA LEU A 514 -15.87 8.22 -20.99
C LEU A 514 -15.70 9.74 -21.22
N GLU A 515 -16.71 10.42 -21.77
CA GLU A 515 -16.76 11.88 -21.87
C GLU A 515 -16.82 12.53 -20.49
N ARG A 516 -17.74 12.08 -19.62
CA ARG A 516 -17.90 12.57 -18.25
C ARG A 516 -16.60 12.46 -17.44
N PHE A 517 -15.83 11.39 -17.63
CA PHE A 517 -14.56 11.17 -16.94
C PHE A 517 -13.36 11.77 -17.68
N GLY A 518 -13.54 12.46 -18.81
CA GLY A 518 -12.43 13.06 -19.58
C GLY A 518 -11.51 12.06 -20.28
N LEU A 519 -11.96 10.82 -20.48
CA LEU A 519 -11.15 9.70 -20.95
C LEU A 519 -11.12 9.51 -22.47
N LEU A 520 -11.93 10.24 -23.25
CA LEU A 520 -12.00 10.03 -24.71
C LEU A 520 -10.64 10.08 -25.40
N ARG A 521 -9.80 11.06 -25.08
CA ARG A 521 -8.44 11.17 -25.65
C ARG A 521 -7.55 9.99 -25.28
N ALA A 522 -7.62 9.53 -24.03
CA ALA A 522 -6.87 8.38 -23.53
C ALA A 522 -7.32 7.05 -24.15
N THR A 523 -8.58 6.96 -24.62
CA THR A 523 -9.06 5.82 -25.40
C THR A 523 -8.62 5.84 -26.85
N ALA A 524 -8.33 7.01 -27.43
CA ALA A 524 -7.85 7.15 -28.80
C ALA A 524 -6.34 6.88 -28.94
N ALA A 525 -5.54 7.26 -27.93
CA ALA A 525 -4.10 6.95 -27.84
C ALA A 525 -3.80 5.44 -27.70
N TYR A 526 -4.83 4.61 -27.58
CA TYR A 526 -4.77 3.15 -27.43
C TYR A 526 -4.11 2.41 -28.60
N PHE A 527 -3.92 3.05 -29.75
CA PHE A 527 -3.24 2.44 -30.90
C PHE A 527 -1.71 2.53 -30.85
N LEU A 528 -1.11 3.24 -29.88
CA LEU A 528 0.32 3.56 -29.92
C LEU A 528 1.15 3.11 -28.70
N ASP A 529 0.58 2.90 -27.52
CA ASP A 529 1.40 2.61 -26.31
C ASP A 529 1.00 1.34 -25.56
N ASP A 530 1.99 0.46 -25.35
CA ASP A 530 1.97 -0.65 -24.39
C ASP A 530 2.09 -0.09 -22.96
N TRP A 531 0.93 0.14 -22.32
CA TRP A 531 0.91 0.59 -20.92
C TRP A 531 1.28 -0.56 -19.98
N ASP A 532 2.36 -0.35 -19.23
CA ASP A 532 2.92 -1.31 -18.28
C ASP A 532 2.28 -1.16 -16.90
N TYR A 533 1.63 -2.22 -16.39
CA TYR A 533 1.07 -2.24 -15.04
C TYR A 533 2.10 -2.67 -13.98
N GLN A 534 3.36 -2.91 -14.36
CA GLN A 534 4.44 -3.36 -13.45
C GLN A 534 4.99 -2.28 -12.49
N GLU A 535 4.81 -0.97 -12.74
CA GLU A 535 5.28 0.03 -11.77
C GLU A 535 4.37 0.18 -10.54
N ALA A 536 3.13 -0.33 -10.61
CA ALA A 536 2.29 -0.55 -9.42
C ALA A 536 2.81 -1.69 -8.53
N LEU A 537 3.74 -2.48 -9.05
CA LEU A 537 4.28 -3.70 -8.49
C LEU A 537 5.71 -3.51 -7.92
N ALA A 538 6.41 -2.41 -8.26
CA ALA A 538 7.69 -2.05 -7.65
C ALA A 538 7.54 -1.46 -6.24
N GLY A 539 6.38 -0.88 -5.93
CA GLY A 539 5.96 -0.61 -4.57
C GLY A 539 5.13 -1.79 -4.09
N ASN A 540 5.68 -2.65 -3.22
CA ASN A 540 4.98 -3.76 -2.55
C ASN A 540 3.70 -3.27 -1.84
N TYR A 541 2.60 -3.04 -2.57
CA TYR A 541 1.30 -2.68 -1.99
C TYR A 541 0.49 -3.95 -1.64
N PHE A 542 0.72 -5.03 -2.38
CA PHE A 542 0.02 -6.33 -2.21
C PHE A 542 0.95 -7.49 -1.82
N ASN A 543 2.25 -7.22 -1.58
CA ASN A 543 3.35 -8.20 -1.40
C ASN A 543 3.46 -9.29 -2.48
N ASP A 544 2.81 -9.14 -3.63
CA ASP A 544 2.96 -10.09 -4.72
C ASP A 544 4.31 -9.80 -5.40
N LYS A 545 5.30 -10.70 -5.23
CA LYS A 545 6.53 -10.65 -6.02
C LYS A 545 6.16 -10.93 -7.49
N PRO A 546 6.25 -9.95 -8.39
CA PRO A 546 5.92 -10.16 -9.80
C PRO A 546 7.05 -10.86 -10.55
N SER A 547 8.28 -10.79 -10.02
CA SER A 547 9.49 -11.33 -10.63
C SER A 547 9.78 -12.79 -10.22
N SER A 548 8.79 -13.55 -9.75
CA SER A 548 8.90 -15.01 -9.60
C SER A 548 8.09 -15.73 -10.69
N LEU A 549 8.28 -15.27 -11.92
CA LEU A 549 8.03 -16.04 -13.14
C LEU A 549 9.34 -16.69 -13.59
#